data_AF-A0A7V2I7F2-F1
#
_entry.id   AF-A0A7V2I7F2-F1
#
_cell.length_a   1.000
_cell.length_b   1.000
_cell.length_c   1.000
_cell.angle_alpha   90.00
_cell.angle_beta   90.00
_cell.angle_gamma   90.00
#
_symmetry.space_group_name_H-M   'P 1'
#
loop_
_entity.id
_entity.type
_entity.pdbx_description
1 polymer ?
#
loop_
_entity_poly.entity_id
_entity_poly.type
_entity_poly.pdbx_seq_one_letter_code
_entity_poly.pdbx_strand_id
1 'polypeptide(L)'
;MDAPVSSKAAPAKMVHFLADLLTELRVPGTLVAVEVEDASYRVTLALAERGLAVYPLSAWDVSRSLRGDPAAREALGRTLARLVAGTAG
;
A
#
# COMPACT_ATOMS: atom_id res chain seq x y z
N MET A 1 7.37 -1.99 -27.96
CA MET A 1 7.82 -3.08 -27.10
C MET A 1 7.93 -2.50 -25.71
N ASP A 2 6.86 -2.58 -24.92
CA ASP A 2 6.92 -2.25 -23.50
C ASP A 2 7.89 -3.24 -22.84
N ALA A 3 8.99 -2.72 -22.27
CA ALA A 3 9.87 -3.52 -21.44
C ALA A 3 9.02 -4.14 -20.32
N PRO A 4 9.23 -5.42 -19.94
CA PRO A 4 8.57 -5.95 -18.76
C PRO A 4 9.03 -5.10 -17.58
N VAL A 5 8.14 -4.25 -17.05
CA VAL A 5 8.35 -3.57 -15.78
C VAL A 5 8.65 -4.67 -14.78
N SER A 6 9.90 -4.74 -14.34
CA SER A 6 10.37 -5.82 -13.47
C SER A 6 9.85 -5.55 -12.06
N SER A 7 8.57 -5.86 -11.83
CA SER A 7 7.95 -5.79 -10.52
C SER A 7 8.69 -6.76 -9.59
N LYS A 8 9.38 -6.21 -8.59
CA LYS A 8 10.13 -7.00 -7.61
C LYS A 8 9.34 -7.04 -6.31
N ALA A 9 9.28 -8.20 -5.66
CA ALA A 9 8.70 -8.30 -4.32
C ALA A 9 9.33 -7.26 -3.38
N ALA A 10 8.50 -6.54 -2.63
CA ALA A 10 8.98 -5.57 -1.67
C ALA A 10 9.74 -6.26 -0.52
N PRO A 11 10.69 -5.58 0.12
CA PRO A 11 11.37 -6.11 1.31
C PRO A 11 10.36 -6.50 2.39
N ALA A 12 10.59 -7.63 3.09
CA ALA A 12 9.67 -8.11 4.12
C ALA A 12 9.34 -7.06 5.20
N LYS A 13 10.34 -6.25 5.61
CA LYS A 13 10.14 -5.13 6.54
C LYS A 13 9.07 -4.14 6.06
N MET A 14 8.99 -3.92 4.75
CA MET A 14 8.00 -3.05 4.13
C MET A 14 6.60 -3.66 4.17
N VAL A 15 6.52 -4.95 3.84
CA VAL A 15 5.27 -5.72 3.88
C VAL A 15 4.70 -5.71 5.30
N HIS A 16 5.53 -5.98 6.30
CA HIS A 16 5.10 -5.93 7.71
C HIS A 16 4.65 -4.54 8.14
N PHE A 17 5.41 -3.50 7.80
CA PHE A 17 5.03 -2.12 8.11
C PHE A 17 3.66 -1.74 7.52
N LEU A 18 3.41 -2.09 6.26
CA LEU A 18 2.13 -1.80 5.61
C LEU A 18 0.99 -2.64 6.21
N ALA A 19 1.23 -3.90 6.60
CA ALA A 19 0.25 -4.74 7.28
C ALA A 19 -0.16 -4.18 8.65
N ASP A 20 0.82 -3.74 9.46
CA ASP A 20 0.58 -3.07 10.74
C ASP A 20 -0.22 -1.78 10.54
N LEU A 21 0.18 -0.95 9.56
CA LEU A 21 -0.50 0.29 9.26
C LEU A 21 -1.97 0.07 8.86
N LEU A 22 -2.26 -0.92 8.02
CA LEU A 22 -3.63 -1.27 7.64
C LEU A 22 -4.46 -1.72 8.85
N THR A 23 -3.85 -2.48 9.76
CA THR A 23 -4.48 -2.95 11.00
C THR A 23 -4.81 -1.81 11.94
N GLU A 24 -3.86 -0.89 12.17
CA GLU A 24 -4.08 0.30 13.00
C GLU A 24 -5.18 1.21 12.46
N LEU A 25 -5.19 1.40 11.15
CA LEU A 25 -6.18 2.22 10.45
C LEU A 25 -7.55 1.54 10.33
N ARG A 26 -7.68 0.29 10.80
CA ARG A 26 -8.89 -0.53 10.71
C ARG A 26 -9.43 -0.60 9.29
N VAL A 27 -8.54 -0.67 8.30
CA VAL A 27 -8.93 -0.79 6.90
C VAL A 27 -9.54 -2.19 6.70
N PRO A 28 -10.78 -2.30 6.18
CA PRO A 28 -11.43 -3.58 5.97
C PRO A 28 -10.82 -4.30 4.75
N GLY A 29 -9.66 -4.91 4.96
CA GLY A 29 -8.93 -5.64 3.92
C GLY A 29 -7.71 -6.38 4.45
N THR A 30 -7.30 -7.42 3.72
CA THR A 30 -6.07 -8.18 4.00
C THR A 30 -5.00 -7.81 2.99
N LEU A 31 -3.80 -7.50 3.47
CA LEU A 31 -2.64 -7.32 2.61
C LEU A 31 -2.25 -8.66 1.96
N VAL A 32 -2.29 -8.73 0.63
CA VAL A 32 -1.98 -9.95 -0.13
C VAL A 32 -0.57 -9.90 -0.70
N ALA A 33 -0.19 -8.78 -1.31
CA ALA A 33 1.12 -8.62 -1.92
C ALA A 33 1.56 -7.17 -1.88
N VAL A 34 2.88 -6.97 -1.84
CA VAL A 34 3.51 -5.66 -2.05
C VAL A 34 4.65 -5.84 -3.03
N GLU A 35 4.59 -5.10 -4.12
CA GLU A 35 5.59 -5.10 -5.18
C GLU A 35 6.20 -3.71 -5.31
N VAL A 36 7.45 -3.64 -5.74
CA VAL A 36 8.16 -2.40 -6.04
C VAL A 36 8.16 -2.21 -7.54
N GLU A 37 7.69 -1.05 -7.98
CA GLU A 37 7.69 -0.61 -9.38
C GLU A 37 8.34 0.78 -9.45
N ASP A 38 9.60 0.82 -9.89
CA ASP A 38 10.48 2.00 -9.99
C ASP A 38 10.49 2.90 -8.75
N ALA A 39 9.53 3.83 -8.66
CA ALA A 39 9.38 4.83 -7.60
C ALA A 39 8.09 4.67 -6.76
N SER A 40 7.42 3.53 -6.88
CA SER A 40 6.15 3.24 -6.24
C SER A 40 6.10 1.83 -5.66
N TYR A 41 5.25 1.65 -4.65
CA TYR A 41 4.87 0.34 -4.13
C TYR A 41 3.46 0.01 -4.63
N ARG A 42 3.32 -1.11 -5.34
CA ARG A 42 2.00 -1.67 -5.66
C ARG A 42 1.56 -2.55 -4.51
N VAL A 43 0.46 -2.17 -3.88
CA VAL A 43 -0.12 -2.87 -2.74
C VAL A 43 -1.39 -3.57 -3.20
N THR A 44 -1.40 -4.89 -3.15
CA THR A 44 -2.58 -5.70 -3.42
C THR A 44 -3.30 -5.99 -2.12
N LEU A 45 -4.56 -5.55 -2.02
CA LEU A 45 -5.45 -5.79 -0.90
C LEU A 45 -6.60 -6.72 -1.32
N ALA A 46 -6.89 -7.73 -0.50
CA ALA A 46 -8.14 -8.46 -0.56
C ALA A 46 -9.18 -7.74 0.31
N LEU A 47 -10.19 -7.16 -0.32
CA LEU A 47 -11.31 -6.49 0.33
C LEU A 47 -12.52 -7.44 0.36
N ALA A 48 -13.15 -7.59 1.52
CA ALA A 48 -14.23 -8.57 1.72
C ALA A 48 -15.37 -8.46 0.71
N GLU A 49 -15.73 -7.24 0.29
CA GLU A 49 -16.86 -6.98 -0.60
C GLU A 49 -16.46 -6.71 -2.06
N ARG A 50 -15.15 -6.58 -2.34
CA ARG A 50 -14.65 -6.13 -3.66
C ARG A 50 -13.61 -7.04 -4.29
N GLY A 51 -13.22 -8.11 -3.61
CA GLY A 51 -12.17 -9.01 -4.09
C GLY A 51 -10.79 -8.37 -4.00
N LEU A 52 -9.94 -8.65 -4.99
CA LEU A 52 -8.56 -8.14 -5.02
C LEU A 52 -8.51 -6.76 -5.68
N ALA A 53 -7.92 -5.79 -4.99
CA ALA A 53 -7.68 -4.45 -5.49
C ALA A 53 -6.19 -4.11 -5.38
N VAL A 54 -5.64 -3.48 -6.42
CA VAL A 54 -4.23 -3.06 -6.48
C VAL A 54 -4.16 -1.54 -6.37
N TYR A 55 -3.33 -1.07 -5.46
CA TYR A 55 -3.21 0.34 -5.12
C TYR A 55 -1.75 0.80 -5.21
N PRO A 56 -1.45 1.84 -5.99
CA PRO A 56 -0.13 2.43 -5.99
C PRO A 56 0.07 3.31 -4.75
N LEU A 57 1.19 3.11 -4.07
CA LEU A 57 1.68 3.95 -2.98
C LEU A 57 3.01 4.59 -3.37
N SER A 58 3.21 5.84 -2.96
CA SER A 58 4.45 6.57 -3.15
C SER A 58 5.58 5.94 -2.34
N ALA A 59 6.69 5.57 -2.98
CA ALA A 59 7.83 5.01 -2.26
C ALA A 59 8.48 6.02 -1.31
N TRP A 60 8.35 7.31 -1.63
CA TRP A 60 8.80 8.41 -0.78
C TRP A 60 8.04 8.49 0.54
N ASP A 61 6.71 8.49 0.49
CA ASP A 61 5.87 8.58 1.69
C ASP A 61 6.04 7.35 2.57
N VAL A 62 6.10 6.17 1.94
CA VAL A 62 6.34 4.91 2.64
C VAL A 62 7.70 4.90 3.34
N SER A 63 8.75 5.40 2.68
CA SER A 63 10.08 5.52 3.26
C SER A 63 10.12 6.51 4.44
N ARG A 64 9.38 7.62 4.36
CA ARG A 64 9.29 8.60 5.45
C ARG A 64 8.53 8.02 6.64
N SER A 65 7.40 7.35 6.42
CA SER A 65 6.65 6.72 7.49
C SER A 65 7.44 5.60 8.18
N LEU A 66 8.20 4.81 7.42
CA LEU A 66 9.13 3.82 7.98
C LEU A 66 10.21 4.43 8.88
N ARG A 67 10.64 5.66 8.60
CA ARG A 67 11.58 6.42 9.44
C ARG A 67 10.92 7.04 10.67
N GLY A 68 9.61 6.87 10.83
CA GLY A 68 8.84 7.41 11.95
C GLY A 68 8.29 8.81 11.73
N ASP A 69 8.23 9.29 10.47
CA ASP A 69 7.62 10.58 10.16
C ASP A 69 6.08 10.51 10.33
N PRO A 70 5.50 11.24 11.31
CA PRO A 70 4.08 11.15 11.60
C PRO A 70 3.22 11.73 10.48
N ALA A 71 3.66 12.82 9.83
CA ALA A 71 2.91 13.47 8.76
C ALA A 71 2.81 12.57 7.52
N ALA A 72 3.89 11.88 7.18
CA ALA A 72 3.89 10.88 6.13
C ALA A 72 2.96 9.70 6.48
N ARG A 73 2.97 9.25 7.75
CA ARG A 73 2.10 8.16 8.23
C ARG A 73 0.62 8.53 8.10
N GLU A 74 0.24 9.74 8.50
CA GLU A 74 -1.12 10.25 8.35
C GLU A 74 -1.52 10.44 6.88
N ALA A 75 -0.61 10.89 6.02
CA ALA A 75 -0.87 11.02 4.58
C ALA A 75 -1.10 9.65 3.93
N LEU A 76 -0.27 8.65 4.27
CA LEU A 76 -0.45 7.27 3.83
C LEU A 76 -1.76 6.67 4.32
N GLY A 77 -2.09 6.89 5.59
CA GLY A 77 -3.34 6.38 6.15
C GLY A 77 -4.57 6.99 5.49
N ARG A 78 -4.57 8.30 5.24
CA ARG A 78 -5.64 8.97 4.48
C ARG A 78 -5.74 8.45 3.04
N THR A 79 -4.61 8.18 2.39
CA THR A 79 -4.57 7.62 1.04
C THR A 79 -5.21 6.23 1.03
N LEU A 80 -4.77 5.33 1.91
CA LEU A 80 -5.34 3.98 2.02
C LEU A 80 -6.84 4.00 2.37
N ALA A 81 -7.24 4.82 3.34
CA ALA A 81 -8.64 4.98 3.71
C ALA A 81 -9.50 5.48 2.53
N ARG A 82 -9.01 6.46 1.77
CA ARG A 82 -9.69 6.96 0.57
C ARG A 82 -9.79 5.90 -0.52
N LEU A 83 -8.73 5.11 -0.71
CA LEU A 83 -8.68 4.05 -1.73
C LEU A 83 -9.66 2.90 -1.43
N VAL A 84 -9.87 2.60 -0.15
CA VAL A 84 -10.88 1.62 0.29
C VAL A 84 -12.29 2.23 0.31
N ALA A 85 -12.44 3.51 0.65
CA ALA A 85 -13.75 4.18 0.61
C ALA A 85 -14.24 4.47 -0.82
N GLY A 86 -13.33 4.81 -1.73
CA GLY A 86 -13.63 5.37 -3.06
C GLY A 86 -13.93 4.36 -4.17
N THR A 87 -13.94 3.04 -3.92
CA THR A 87 -14.36 2.04 -4.91
C THR A 87 -15.82 1.56 -4.70
N ALA A 88 -16.68 2.39 -4.10
CA ALA A 88 -18.14 2.28 -4.20
C ALA A 88 -18.60 3.24 -5.31
N GLY A 89 -18.63 2.76 -6.55
CA GLY A 89 -19.13 3.46 -7.71
C GLY A 89 -19.56 2.47 -8.75
#